data_AF-A0A838TDM2-F1
#
_entry.id   AF-A0A838TDM2-F1
#
_cell.length_a   1.000
_cell.length_b   1.000
_cell.length_c   1.000
_cell.angle_alpha   90.00
_cell.angle_beta   90.00
_cell.angle_gamma   90.00
#
_symmetry.space_group_name_H-M   'P 1'
#
loop_
_entity.id
_entity.type
_entity.pdbx_description
1 polymer ?
#
loop_
_entity_poly.entity_id
_entity_poly.type
_entity_poly.pdbx_seq_one_letter_code
_entity_poly.pdbx_strand_id
1 'polypeptide(L)'
;TQTKQTIFAVVAHETAHQWFGDLVTMAWWDNLWLNEGFASWMGSKCTDRFNPEWNEWLRRNEPRNPTRRIGFAKNTAMQTDARSTTHPVQQPVKTEAEANGAFDEISYKKGQSIIRMLESFLGEEVFRDGIRKYIAAHKYSNTTTADLWQSLTEVSGKPVGEIAPGWTEQPGFPVVKVERKDDTVQLTQERFAIHYPNPPALQWQIPLTYVTQDQPATSGFLLCDKAAVLPGELPNDKAIKFNVEDSGYYRVQYNKASWDLLVPEIPRLSEAHRVNLLSDAWALVEANREPLPHYLGLVDLVVNEDQLAVYDQIIDTFAELNRLFAGDPVRPRFQQYARAVLRPAFDRVGWDGKPGENSRKAALRVALIRGLGALNDSDVIAGCRSRFDGFLSDPSSVAPDLRPAILAVVGRYADSGTWEKLHRLGLKTNSTEEKQYLYEALASALEPRLIQRTIALALTDELSTSRAAALLPLSARRGEHPQLVWDYAQEHMKALLAKQDSLGLNDYAAGLFTFSSEPKDAETLERYAKTNLPPSAAPSVAKAIDEIGFRAELKQRLVPQLNSWMEAR
;
A
#
# COMPACT_ATOMS: atom_id res chain seq x y z
N THR A 1 8.42 14.89 11.57
CA THR A 1 9.20 13.76 11.04
C THR A 1 8.31 12.56 10.82
N GLN A 2 8.48 11.85 9.71
CA GLN A 2 7.78 10.58 9.42
C GLN A 2 8.12 9.52 10.49
N THR A 3 9.37 9.47 10.95
CA THR A 3 9.83 8.59 12.02
C THR A 3 9.03 8.76 13.31
N LYS A 4 8.72 10.01 13.71
CA LYS A 4 7.89 10.27 14.90
C LYS A 4 6.48 9.67 14.74
N GLN A 5 5.89 9.79 13.55
CA GLN A 5 4.57 9.24 13.26
C GLN A 5 4.59 7.71 13.34
N THR A 6 5.59 7.07 12.73
CA THR A 6 5.75 5.60 12.80
C THR A 6 5.95 5.11 14.22
N ILE A 7 6.79 5.77 15.03
CA ILE A 7 7.00 5.40 16.44
C ILE A 7 5.69 5.52 17.23
N PHE A 8 4.95 6.62 17.08
CA PHE A 8 3.68 6.80 17.77
C PHE A 8 2.67 5.72 17.37
N ALA A 9 2.53 5.45 16.07
CA ALA A 9 1.60 4.43 15.57
C ALA A 9 1.93 3.04 16.13
N VAL A 10 3.22 2.67 16.19
CA VAL A 10 3.65 1.40 16.81
C VAL A 10 3.34 1.38 18.29
N VAL A 11 3.69 2.42 19.05
CA VAL A 11 3.37 2.49 20.49
C VAL A 11 1.86 2.39 20.74
N ALA A 12 1.04 3.05 19.91
CA ALA A 12 -0.41 2.97 20.00
C ALA A 12 -0.94 1.55 19.70
N HIS A 13 -0.36 0.87 18.70
CA HIS A 13 -0.66 -0.53 18.37
C HIS A 13 -0.34 -1.47 19.54
N GLU A 14 0.88 -1.42 20.08
CA GLU A 14 1.29 -2.26 21.20
C GLU A 14 0.52 -1.95 22.49
N THR A 15 0.13 -0.69 22.70
CA THR A 15 -0.74 -0.32 23.83
C THR A 15 -2.14 -0.90 23.66
N ALA A 16 -2.66 -0.98 22.43
CA ALA A 16 -3.96 -1.61 22.18
C ALA A 16 -3.94 -3.12 22.45
N HIS A 17 -2.80 -3.80 22.22
CA HIS A 17 -2.64 -5.22 22.55
C HIS A 17 -2.83 -5.55 24.03
N GLN A 18 -2.63 -4.57 24.93
CA GLN A 18 -2.93 -4.75 26.36
C GLN A 18 -4.40 -5.13 26.61
N TRP A 19 -5.32 -4.75 25.70
CA TRP A 19 -6.72 -5.20 25.70
C TRP A 19 -6.97 -6.30 24.66
N PHE A 20 -6.54 -6.10 23.42
CA PHE A 20 -6.76 -6.99 22.28
C PHE A 20 -5.55 -7.90 22.04
N GLY A 21 -5.44 -8.91 22.89
CA GLY A 21 -4.41 -9.94 22.80
C GLY A 21 -3.91 -10.40 24.16
N ASP A 22 -3.66 -9.47 25.08
CA ASP A 22 -3.20 -9.81 26.43
C ASP A 22 -4.38 -10.07 27.38
N LEU A 23 -5.31 -9.11 27.51
CA LEU A 23 -6.47 -9.25 28.39
C LEU A 23 -7.54 -10.20 27.82
N VAL A 24 -7.81 -10.09 26.52
CA VAL A 24 -8.69 -10.99 25.77
C VAL A 24 -7.91 -11.50 24.57
N THR A 25 -7.65 -12.80 24.55
CA THR A 25 -6.78 -13.43 23.54
C THR A 25 -7.62 -14.25 22.57
N MET A 26 -7.29 -14.27 21.28
CA MET A 26 -7.89 -15.25 20.37
C MET A 26 -7.73 -16.69 20.91
N ALA A 27 -8.74 -17.54 20.71
CA ALA A 27 -8.71 -18.93 21.16
C ALA A 27 -7.68 -19.78 20.39
N TRP A 28 -7.47 -19.45 19.12
CA TRP A 28 -6.45 -20.07 18.28
C TRP A 28 -6.04 -19.13 17.15
N TRP A 29 -4.94 -19.47 16.47
CA TRP A 29 -4.31 -18.67 15.41
C TRP A 29 -5.19 -18.44 14.18
N ASP A 30 -6.22 -19.26 13.99
CA ASP A 30 -7.26 -19.05 12.97
C ASP A 30 -8.07 -17.75 13.18
N ASN A 31 -8.05 -17.23 14.40
CA ASN A 31 -8.69 -15.99 14.81
C ASN A 31 -7.67 -14.88 15.13
N LEU A 32 -6.41 -14.97 14.67
CA LEU A 32 -5.33 -14.00 14.92
C LEU A 32 -5.75 -12.54 14.68
N TRP A 33 -6.63 -12.30 13.71
CA TRP A 33 -7.12 -10.97 13.37
C TRP A 33 -7.88 -10.27 14.52
N LEU A 34 -8.44 -11.02 15.48
CA LEU A 34 -9.05 -10.45 16.69
C LEU A 34 -8.05 -9.66 17.54
N ASN A 35 -6.77 -10.02 17.47
CA ASN A 35 -5.69 -9.28 18.08
C ASN A 35 -5.17 -8.22 17.10
N GLU A 36 -4.61 -8.66 15.97
CA GLU A 36 -3.83 -7.80 15.07
C GLU A 36 -4.67 -6.76 14.32
N GLY A 37 -5.89 -7.14 13.90
CA GLY A 37 -6.82 -6.22 13.25
C GLY A 37 -7.32 -5.14 14.21
N PHE A 38 -7.65 -5.51 15.44
CA PHE A 38 -8.07 -4.57 16.48
C PHE A 38 -6.95 -3.66 16.96
N ALA A 39 -5.74 -4.20 17.18
CA ALA A 39 -4.58 -3.40 17.54
C ALA A 39 -4.23 -2.39 16.42
N SER A 40 -4.30 -2.82 15.15
CA SER A 40 -4.08 -1.94 13.99
C SER A 40 -5.14 -0.83 13.90
N TRP A 41 -6.42 -1.18 14.07
CA TRP A 41 -7.52 -0.21 14.07
C TRP A 41 -7.41 0.77 15.24
N MET A 42 -7.22 0.28 16.46
CA MET A 42 -7.12 1.13 17.64
C MET A 42 -5.85 1.99 17.61
N GLY A 43 -4.73 1.45 17.14
CA GLY A 43 -3.49 2.20 16.94
C GLY A 43 -3.69 3.38 15.98
N SER A 44 -4.37 3.14 14.85
CA SER A 44 -4.68 4.20 13.89
C SER A 44 -5.69 5.20 14.44
N LYS A 45 -6.75 4.72 15.12
CA LYS A 45 -7.77 5.57 15.74
C LYS A 45 -7.18 6.47 16.83
N CYS A 46 -6.31 5.94 17.69
CA CYS A 46 -5.58 6.73 18.68
C CYS A 46 -4.64 7.74 18.02
N THR A 47 -3.92 7.34 16.97
CA THR A 47 -3.02 8.24 16.23
C THR A 47 -3.78 9.41 15.64
N ASP A 48 -4.90 9.15 14.97
CA ASP A 48 -5.79 10.18 14.41
C ASP A 48 -6.38 11.09 15.50
N ARG A 49 -6.80 10.51 16.63
CA ARG A 49 -7.41 11.25 17.75
C ARG A 49 -6.44 12.18 18.47
N PHE A 50 -5.18 11.76 18.63
CA PHE A 50 -4.17 12.51 19.38
C PHE A 50 -3.26 13.36 18.48
N ASN A 51 -3.19 13.07 17.18
CA ASN A 51 -2.43 13.82 16.17
C ASN A 51 -3.26 13.99 14.88
N PRO A 52 -4.42 14.66 14.93
CA PRO A 52 -5.33 14.77 13.78
C PRO A 52 -4.69 15.44 12.55
N GLU A 53 -3.65 16.25 12.76
CA GLU A 53 -2.91 16.89 11.68
C GLU A 53 -2.05 15.92 10.87
N TRP A 54 -1.91 14.65 11.29
CA TRP A 54 -1.20 13.62 10.51
C TRP A 54 -2.09 12.92 9.49
N ASN A 55 -3.41 13.02 9.64
CA ASN A 55 -4.39 12.39 8.76
C ASN A 55 -4.13 10.87 8.58
N GLU A 56 -4.16 10.13 9.68
CA GLU A 56 -3.66 8.75 9.78
C GLU A 56 -4.32 7.81 8.76
N TRP A 57 -5.62 7.96 8.53
CA TRP A 57 -6.37 7.14 7.58
C TRP A 57 -5.93 7.32 6.13
N LEU A 58 -5.30 8.46 5.83
CA LEU A 58 -4.70 8.80 4.54
C LEU A 58 -3.17 8.84 4.63
N ARG A 59 -2.56 8.19 5.62
CA ARG A 59 -1.11 8.11 5.73
C ARG A 59 -0.57 7.02 4.81
N ARG A 60 0.38 7.38 3.95
CA ARG A 60 1.16 6.42 3.15
C ARG A 60 2.01 5.54 4.06
N ASN A 61 1.94 4.22 3.87
CA ASN A 61 2.78 3.25 4.57
C ASN A 61 3.93 2.77 3.69
N GLU A 62 5.14 2.77 4.25
CA GLU A 62 6.36 2.25 3.64
C GLU A 62 6.89 1.12 4.53
N PRO A 63 6.58 -0.16 4.22
CA PRO A 63 6.99 -1.28 5.06
C PRO A 63 8.52 -1.41 5.11
N ARG A 64 9.03 -1.86 6.27
CA ARG A 64 10.46 -2.20 6.41
C ARG A 64 10.87 -3.37 5.50
N ASN A 65 9.98 -4.33 5.29
CA ASN A 65 10.23 -5.42 4.36
C ASN A 65 10.14 -4.89 2.92
N PRO A 66 11.25 -4.84 2.16
CA PRO A 66 11.29 -4.28 0.82
C PRO A 66 10.52 -5.12 -0.21
N THR A 67 10.08 -6.33 0.13
CA THR A 67 9.24 -7.18 -0.73
C THR A 67 7.75 -6.80 -0.65
N ARG A 68 7.35 -6.00 0.35
CA ARG A 68 5.97 -5.53 0.50
C ARG A 68 5.70 -4.24 -0.28
N ARG A 69 4.44 -4.05 -0.66
CA ARG A 69 3.97 -2.89 -1.41
C ARG A 69 3.93 -1.63 -0.52
N ILE A 70 4.17 -0.50 -1.15
CA ILE A 70 4.08 0.83 -0.54
C ILE A 70 2.70 1.39 -0.91
N GLY A 71 2.06 2.10 0.02
CA GLY A 71 0.78 2.77 -0.23
C GLY A 71 -0.08 2.89 1.01
N PHE A 72 -1.34 3.30 0.85
CA PHE A 72 -2.30 3.37 1.96
C PHE A 72 -2.67 1.97 2.46
N ALA A 73 -2.88 1.83 3.78
CA ALA A 73 -3.08 0.52 4.41
C ALA A 73 -4.18 -0.31 3.71
N LYS A 74 -5.39 0.25 3.63
CA LYS A 74 -6.53 -0.37 2.95
C LYS A 74 -6.23 -0.76 1.51
N ASN A 75 -5.62 0.14 0.73
CA ASN A 75 -5.31 -0.11 -0.68
C ASN A 75 -4.29 -1.23 -0.88
N THR A 76 -3.26 -1.29 -0.04
CA THR A 76 -2.28 -2.40 -0.09
C THR A 76 -2.92 -3.74 0.27
N ALA A 77 -3.84 -3.77 1.24
CA ALA A 77 -4.61 -4.98 1.58
C ALA A 77 -5.51 -5.41 0.41
N MET A 78 -6.24 -4.48 -0.19
CA MET A 78 -7.09 -4.75 -1.36
C MET A 78 -6.28 -5.27 -2.57
N GLN A 79 -5.06 -4.79 -2.78
CA GLN A 79 -4.22 -5.31 -3.87
C GLN A 79 -3.80 -6.77 -3.64
N THR A 80 -3.47 -7.14 -2.40
CA THR A 80 -3.20 -8.55 -2.02
C THR A 80 -4.47 -9.39 -2.09
N ASP A 81 -5.59 -8.85 -1.63
CA ASP A 81 -6.85 -9.59 -1.49
C ASP A 81 -7.60 -9.79 -2.82
N ALA A 82 -7.22 -9.06 -3.87
CA ALA A 82 -7.73 -9.23 -5.23
C ALA A 82 -7.09 -10.42 -5.98
N ARG A 83 -6.09 -11.10 -5.41
CA ARG A 83 -5.30 -12.16 -6.08
C ARG A 83 -5.88 -13.55 -5.90
N SER A 84 -5.42 -14.48 -6.73
CA SER A 84 -5.73 -15.91 -6.60
C SER A 84 -5.13 -16.53 -5.33
N THR A 85 -4.05 -15.92 -4.83
CA THR A 85 -3.26 -16.37 -3.68
C THR A 85 -3.72 -15.78 -2.33
N THR A 86 -4.81 -15.02 -2.30
CA THR A 86 -5.39 -14.50 -1.05
C THR A 86 -6.05 -15.60 -0.23
N HIS A 87 -6.35 -15.30 1.03
CA HIS A 87 -7.10 -16.15 1.96
C HIS A 87 -8.16 -15.34 2.71
N PRO A 88 -9.17 -15.98 3.33
CA PRO A 88 -10.07 -15.30 4.25
C PRO A 88 -9.34 -14.76 5.47
N VAL A 89 -9.94 -13.79 6.17
CA VAL A 89 -9.38 -13.26 7.42
C VAL A 89 -9.28 -14.35 8.48
N GLN A 90 -10.28 -15.23 8.55
CA GLN A 90 -10.26 -16.45 9.35
C GLN A 90 -9.85 -17.63 8.49
N GLN A 91 -8.70 -18.21 8.78
CA GLN A 91 -8.19 -19.37 8.05
C GLN A 91 -7.72 -20.47 9.01
N PRO A 92 -7.94 -21.75 8.70
CA PRO A 92 -7.41 -22.83 9.53
C PRO A 92 -5.89 -22.78 9.62
N VAL A 93 -5.35 -22.88 10.84
CA VAL A 93 -3.91 -22.91 11.11
C VAL A 93 -3.57 -24.19 11.88
N LYS A 94 -2.65 -25.00 11.35
CA LYS A 94 -2.25 -26.31 11.91
C LYS A 94 -0.76 -26.36 12.26
N THR A 95 0.07 -25.59 11.57
CA THR A 95 1.52 -25.59 11.78
C THR A 95 2.03 -24.21 12.19
N GLU A 96 3.22 -24.17 12.79
CA GLU A 96 3.91 -22.91 13.10
C GLU A 96 4.13 -22.06 11.84
N ALA A 97 4.51 -22.68 10.71
CA ALA A 97 4.70 -21.98 9.45
C ALA A 97 3.40 -21.34 8.92
N GLU A 98 2.25 -22.01 9.08
CA GLU A 98 0.94 -21.45 8.74
C GLU A 98 0.54 -20.31 9.70
N ALA A 99 0.79 -20.46 10.99
CA ALA A 99 0.53 -19.41 11.98
C ALA A 99 1.33 -18.15 11.65
N ASN A 100 2.61 -18.33 11.35
CA ASN A 100 3.51 -17.28 10.91
C ASN A 100 3.08 -16.64 9.59
N GLY A 101 2.61 -17.44 8.63
CA GLY A 101 2.09 -16.96 7.36
C GLY A 101 0.83 -16.10 7.48
N ALA A 102 0.08 -16.24 8.58
CA ALA A 102 -1.09 -15.41 8.88
C ALA A 102 -0.72 -13.99 9.38
N PHE A 103 0.55 -13.70 9.70
CA PHE A 103 1.02 -12.35 10.04
C PHE A 103 1.26 -11.49 8.78
N ASP A 104 0.19 -11.28 8.02
CA ASP A 104 0.24 -10.63 6.71
C ASP A 104 -0.74 -9.45 6.56
N GLU A 105 -0.85 -8.91 5.35
CA GLU A 105 -1.68 -7.73 5.08
C GLU A 105 -3.18 -7.98 5.31
N ILE A 106 -3.63 -9.24 5.27
CA ILE A 106 -5.02 -9.61 5.46
C ILE A 106 -5.39 -9.51 6.94
N SER A 107 -4.63 -10.16 7.83
CA SER A 107 -4.93 -10.13 9.28
C SER A 107 -4.82 -8.74 9.89
N TYR A 108 -3.84 -7.95 9.45
CA TYR A 108 -3.62 -6.58 9.94
C TYR A 108 -4.55 -5.57 9.25
N LYS A 109 -4.33 -5.32 7.95
CA LYS A 109 -4.88 -4.16 7.25
C LYS A 109 -6.31 -4.40 6.73
N LYS A 110 -6.63 -5.60 6.23
CA LYS A 110 -8.03 -5.97 5.92
C LYS A 110 -8.84 -6.06 7.22
N GLY A 111 -8.30 -6.72 8.26
CA GLY A 111 -8.90 -6.75 9.60
C GLY A 111 -9.25 -5.35 10.13
N GLN A 112 -8.27 -4.44 10.15
CA GLN A 112 -8.48 -3.02 10.50
C GLN A 112 -9.59 -2.35 9.68
N SER A 113 -9.59 -2.59 8.37
CA SER A 113 -10.53 -1.93 7.46
C SER A 113 -11.96 -2.44 7.63
N ILE A 114 -12.15 -3.74 7.90
CA ILE A 114 -13.44 -4.33 8.22
C ILE A 114 -13.97 -3.77 9.54
N ILE A 115 -13.11 -3.64 10.56
CA ILE A 115 -13.48 -3.04 11.85
C ILE A 115 -13.92 -1.59 11.67
N ARG A 116 -13.16 -0.77 10.92
CA ARG A 116 -13.53 0.61 10.60
C ARG A 116 -14.85 0.71 9.85
N MET A 117 -15.09 -0.19 8.89
CA MET A 117 -16.36 -0.25 8.14
C MET A 117 -17.54 -0.59 9.05
N LEU A 118 -17.39 -1.58 9.94
CA LEU A 118 -18.43 -1.96 10.90
C LEU A 118 -18.69 -0.83 11.91
N GLU A 119 -17.65 -0.18 12.43
CA GLU A 119 -17.80 1.00 13.28
C GLU A 119 -18.56 2.12 12.56
N SER A 120 -18.20 2.42 11.31
CA SER A 120 -18.92 3.41 10.49
C SER A 120 -20.38 3.03 10.26
N PHE A 121 -20.70 1.74 10.17
CA PHE A 121 -22.07 1.24 9.99
C PHE A 121 -22.90 1.27 11.28
N LEU A 122 -22.31 0.91 12.41
CA LEU A 122 -22.98 0.87 13.71
C LEU A 122 -23.09 2.25 14.37
N GLY A 123 -22.15 3.14 14.07
CA GLY A 123 -21.90 4.37 14.81
C GLY A 123 -20.91 4.14 15.94
N GLU A 124 -20.02 5.10 16.15
CA GLU A 124 -18.88 4.98 17.09
C GLU A 124 -19.30 4.62 18.51
N GLU A 125 -20.36 5.25 19.05
CA GLU A 125 -20.80 5.02 20.42
C GLU A 125 -21.32 3.58 20.63
N VAL A 126 -22.18 3.13 19.71
CA VAL A 126 -22.75 1.78 19.73
C VAL A 126 -21.67 0.73 19.55
N PHE A 127 -20.75 0.95 18.61
CA PHE A 127 -19.59 0.07 18.40
C PHE A 127 -18.75 -0.03 19.67
N ARG A 128 -18.39 1.11 20.28
CA ARG A 128 -17.61 1.17 21.53
C ARG A 128 -18.28 0.43 22.67
N ASP A 129 -19.59 0.57 22.84
CA ASP A 129 -20.31 -0.10 23.91
C ASP A 129 -20.41 -1.62 23.68
N GLY A 130 -20.52 -2.04 22.41
CA GLY A 130 -20.41 -3.45 22.02
C GLY A 130 -19.03 -4.05 22.33
N ILE A 131 -17.95 -3.32 22.03
CA ILE A 131 -16.58 -3.73 22.39
C ILE A 131 -16.38 -3.77 23.91
N ARG A 132 -16.92 -2.80 24.67
CA ARG A 132 -16.87 -2.84 26.15
C ARG A 132 -17.56 -4.06 26.72
N LYS A 133 -18.73 -4.41 26.17
CA LYS A 133 -19.47 -5.62 26.56
C LYS A 133 -18.64 -6.87 26.31
N TYR A 134 -18.07 -6.99 25.10
CA TYR A 134 -17.18 -8.08 24.71
C TYR A 134 -15.99 -8.22 25.67
N ILE A 135 -15.23 -7.14 25.89
CA ILE A 135 -14.07 -7.15 26.80
C ILE A 135 -14.50 -7.52 28.23
N ALA A 136 -15.61 -6.99 28.73
CA ALA A 136 -16.07 -7.28 30.08
C ALA A 136 -16.46 -8.75 30.27
N ALA A 137 -17.05 -9.38 29.24
CA ALA A 137 -17.47 -10.77 29.27
C ALA A 137 -16.29 -11.76 29.18
N HIS A 138 -15.21 -11.39 28.50
CA HIS A 138 -14.12 -12.31 28.15
C HIS A 138 -12.76 -11.99 28.75
N LYS A 139 -12.64 -10.95 29.59
CA LYS A 139 -11.38 -10.59 30.26
C LYS A 139 -10.73 -11.79 30.96
N TYR A 140 -9.42 -11.93 30.79
CA TYR A 140 -8.59 -13.05 31.25
C TYR A 140 -8.96 -14.41 30.65
N SER A 141 -9.50 -14.41 29.43
CA SER A 141 -9.93 -15.62 28.74
C SER A 141 -9.71 -15.51 27.23
N ASN A 142 -10.19 -16.53 26.53
CA ASN A 142 -10.05 -16.68 25.10
C ASN A 142 -11.38 -16.49 24.37
N THR A 143 -11.31 -16.02 23.13
CA THR A 143 -12.48 -15.73 22.29
C THR A 143 -12.32 -16.20 20.86
N THR A 144 -13.44 -16.51 20.25
CA THR A 144 -13.60 -16.70 18.82
C THR A 144 -14.24 -15.46 18.18
N THR A 145 -14.22 -15.40 16.86
CA THR A 145 -14.87 -14.32 16.12
C THR A 145 -16.40 -14.27 16.35
N ALA A 146 -17.03 -15.42 16.63
CA ALA A 146 -18.46 -15.47 16.94
C ALA A 146 -18.82 -14.71 18.24
N ASP A 147 -17.97 -14.76 19.26
CA ASP A 147 -18.18 -14.06 20.54
C ASP A 147 -18.24 -12.53 20.35
N LEU A 148 -17.38 -12.01 19.46
CA LEU A 148 -17.38 -10.60 19.07
C LEU A 148 -18.67 -10.22 18.34
N TRP A 149 -19.09 -11.01 17.35
CA TRP A 149 -20.30 -10.75 16.57
C TRP A 149 -21.56 -10.79 17.40
N GLN A 150 -21.64 -11.73 18.35
CA GLN A 150 -22.74 -11.80 19.31
C GLN A 150 -22.82 -10.48 20.11
N SER A 151 -21.71 -10.04 20.69
CA SER A 151 -21.66 -8.82 21.50
C SER A 151 -22.09 -7.57 20.71
N LEU A 152 -21.60 -7.42 19.47
CA LEU A 152 -21.96 -6.29 18.61
C LEU A 152 -23.42 -6.36 18.14
N THR A 153 -23.93 -7.55 17.82
CA THR A 153 -25.35 -7.74 17.43
C THR A 153 -26.28 -7.35 18.56
N GLU A 154 -26.01 -7.83 19.77
CA GLU A 154 -26.85 -7.58 20.95
C GLU A 154 -26.89 -6.10 21.34
N VAL A 155 -25.78 -5.37 21.26
CA VAL A 155 -25.74 -3.94 21.62
C VAL A 155 -26.31 -3.06 20.52
N SER A 156 -26.05 -3.38 19.26
CA SER A 156 -26.47 -2.52 18.14
C SER A 156 -27.91 -2.75 17.68
N GLY A 157 -28.48 -3.93 17.92
CA GLY A 157 -29.76 -4.33 17.32
C GLY A 157 -29.70 -4.45 15.78
N LYS A 158 -28.50 -4.39 15.18
CA LYS A 158 -28.26 -4.56 13.74
C LYS A 158 -27.76 -5.98 13.47
N PRO A 159 -27.94 -6.51 12.25
CA PRO A 159 -27.61 -7.91 11.92
C PRO A 159 -26.10 -8.12 11.69
N VAL A 160 -25.26 -7.76 12.67
CA VAL A 160 -23.79 -7.89 12.56
C VAL A 160 -23.37 -9.35 12.36
N GLY A 161 -24.01 -10.28 13.07
CA GLY A 161 -23.80 -11.72 12.90
C GLY A 161 -24.15 -12.26 11.51
N GLU A 162 -24.93 -11.54 10.70
CA GLU A 162 -25.24 -11.93 9.31
C GLU A 162 -24.29 -11.25 8.31
N ILE A 163 -23.89 -10.00 8.60
CA ILE A 163 -23.01 -9.21 7.74
C ILE A 163 -21.57 -9.71 7.83
N ALA A 164 -21.04 -9.82 9.06
CA ALA A 164 -19.62 -9.94 9.32
C ALA A 164 -18.98 -11.26 8.83
N PRO A 165 -19.64 -12.44 8.89
CA PRO A 165 -19.07 -13.68 8.36
C PRO A 165 -18.68 -13.58 6.89
N GLY A 166 -19.47 -12.88 6.06
CA GLY A 166 -19.15 -12.64 4.65
C GLY A 166 -17.87 -11.80 4.45
N TRP A 167 -17.39 -11.10 5.47
CA TRP A 167 -16.15 -10.31 5.40
C TRP A 167 -14.94 -11.05 5.99
N THR A 168 -15.16 -12.01 6.90
CA THR A 168 -14.07 -12.72 7.58
C THR A 168 -13.83 -14.15 7.11
N GLU A 169 -14.88 -14.87 6.69
CA GLU A 169 -14.81 -16.31 6.37
C GLU A 169 -14.59 -16.60 4.88
N GLN A 170 -14.68 -15.59 4.02
CA GLN A 170 -14.38 -15.70 2.58
C GLN A 170 -13.25 -14.77 2.12
N PRO A 171 -12.49 -15.17 1.08
CA PRO A 171 -11.39 -14.36 0.55
C PRO A 171 -11.92 -13.24 -0.36
N GLY A 172 -11.11 -12.20 -0.56
CA GLY A 172 -11.45 -11.10 -1.46
C GLY A 172 -12.45 -10.10 -0.88
N PHE A 173 -12.91 -9.21 -1.76
CA PHE A 173 -13.84 -8.13 -1.47
C PHE A 173 -14.62 -7.75 -2.73
N PRO A 174 -15.74 -7.00 -2.61
CA PRO A 174 -16.56 -6.64 -3.75
C PRO A 174 -16.11 -5.34 -4.44
N VAL A 175 -16.44 -5.25 -5.73
CA VAL A 175 -16.65 -3.99 -6.43
C VAL A 175 -18.15 -3.75 -6.56
N VAL A 176 -18.58 -2.53 -6.24
CA VAL A 176 -19.95 -2.06 -6.41
C VAL A 176 -20.02 -1.26 -7.70
N LYS A 177 -20.80 -1.73 -8.67
CA LYS A 177 -21.06 -1.00 -9.91
C LYS A 177 -22.26 -0.07 -9.71
N VAL A 178 -22.08 1.20 -10.05
CA VAL A 178 -23.07 2.27 -9.93
C VAL A 178 -23.49 2.67 -11.34
N GLU A 179 -24.69 2.26 -11.72
CA GLU A 179 -25.24 2.51 -13.05
C GLU A 179 -26.47 3.40 -12.95
N ARG A 180 -26.37 4.62 -13.50
CA ARG A 180 -27.57 5.43 -13.73
C ARG A 180 -28.28 4.93 -14.98
N LYS A 181 -29.57 4.58 -14.84
CA LYS A 181 -30.49 4.19 -15.93
C LYS A 181 -31.82 4.89 -15.68
N ASP A 182 -32.20 5.75 -16.62
CA ASP A 182 -33.37 6.63 -16.51
C ASP A 182 -33.31 7.44 -15.19
N ASP A 183 -34.38 7.41 -14.39
CA ASP A 183 -34.51 8.11 -13.12
C ASP A 183 -33.97 7.31 -11.92
N THR A 184 -33.24 6.22 -12.16
CA THR A 184 -32.81 5.28 -11.11
C THR A 184 -31.30 5.05 -11.10
N VAL A 185 -30.78 4.74 -9.91
CA VAL A 185 -29.42 4.26 -9.72
C VAL A 185 -29.46 2.77 -9.37
N GLN A 186 -29.03 1.95 -10.32
CA GLN A 186 -28.85 0.52 -10.14
C GLN A 186 -27.49 0.23 -9.54
N LEU A 187 -27.49 -0.59 -8.50
CA LEU A 187 -26.31 -1.05 -7.79
C LEU A 187 -26.16 -2.54 -8.02
N THR A 188 -24.99 -2.99 -8.44
CA THR A 188 -24.65 -4.41 -8.51
C THR A 188 -23.32 -4.68 -7.83
N GLN A 189 -23.15 -5.87 -7.27
CA GLN A 189 -21.89 -6.29 -6.66
C GLN A 189 -21.34 -7.54 -7.32
N GLU A 190 -20.02 -7.64 -7.36
CA GLU A 190 -19.29 -8.86 -7.69
C GLU A 190 -17.91 -8.84 -7.05
N ARG A 191 -17.28 -10.01 -6.93
CA ARG A 191 -15.89 -10.11 -6.44
C ARG A 191 -14.96 -9.31 -7.34
N PHE A 192 -14.20 -8.41 -6.74
CA PHE A 192 -13.11 -7.73 -7.41
C PHE A 192 -11.87 -8.63 -7.42
N ALA A 193 -11.22 -8.74 -8.58
CA ALA A 193 -10.05 -9.58 -8.75
C ALA A 193 -9.08 -8.98 -9.78
N ILE A 194 -7.79 -9.25 -9.61
CA ILE A 194 -6.71 -8.83 -10.50
C ILE A 194 -5.86 -10.05 -10.82
N HIS A 195 -5.57 -10.27 -12.11
CA HIS A 195 -4.78 -11.42 -12.59
C HIS A 195 -5.31 -12.78 -12.08
N TYR A 196 -6.64 -12.89 -12.00
CA TYR A 196 -7.30 -14.13 -11.59
C TYR A 196 -8.46 -14.40 -12.55
N PRO A 197 -8.23 -15.13 -13.64
CA PRO A 197 -9.28 -15.44 -14.60
C PRO A 197 -10.35 -16.30 -13.94
N ASN A 198 -11.62 -15.94 -14.14
CA ASN A 198 -12.80 -16.63 -13.60
C ASN A 198 -12.77 -16.77 -12.05
N PRO A 199 -12.68 -15.67 -11.31
CA PRO A 199 -12.67 -15.74 -9.85
C PRO A 199 -14.01 -16.32 -9.35
N PRO A 200 -14.03 -17.11 -8.27
CA PRO A 200 -15.27 -17.62 -7.69
C PRO A 200 -16.28 -16.51 -7.42
N ALA A 201 -17.53 -16.74 -7.81
CA ALA A 201 -18.62 -15.81 -7.52
C ALA A 201 -18.91 -15.79 -6.02
N LEU A 202 -18.59 -14.67 -5.38
CA LEU A 202 -18.84 -14.42 -3.96
C LEU A 202 -19.75 -13.20 -3.82
N GLN A 203 -20.44 -13.13 -2.69
CA GLN A 203 -21.37 -12.06 -2.35
C GLN A 203 -21.13 -11.61 -0.92
N TRP A 204 -21.35 -10.32 -0.67
CA TRP A 204 -21.23 -9.70 0.65
C TRP A 204 -22.52 -8.97 0.98
N GLN A 205 -22.85 -8.87 2.26
CA GLN A 205 -23.76 -7.82 2.71
C GLN A 205 -22.93 -6.55 2.91
N ILE A 206 -23.15 -5.54 2.08
CA ILE A 206 -22.27 -4.36 2.01
C ILE A 206 -22.95 -3.15 2.66
N PRO A 207 -22.41 -2.62 3.78
CA PRO A 207 -22.85 -1.35 4.33
C PRO A 207 -22.41 -0.19 3.42
N LEU A 208 -23.30 0.24 2.52
CA LEU A 208 -23.02 1.33 1.60
C LEU A 208 -23.20 2.68 2.30
N THR A 209 -22.30 3.60 1.94
CA THR A 209 -22.38 5.02 2.26
C THR A 209 -22.29 5.79 0.96
N TYR A 210 -23.02 6.89 0.83
CA TYR A 210 -22.96 7.74 -0.35
C TYR A 210 -23.28 9.19 0.00
N VAL A 211 -22.77 10.10 -0.82
CA VAL A 211 -23.13 11.52 -0.80
C VAL A 211 -23.64 11.91 -2.17
N THR A 212 -24.80 12.55 -2.20
CA THR A 212 -25.35 13.21 -3.38
C THR A 212 -24.94 14.68 -3.31
N GLN A 213 -24.61 15.27 -4.46
CA GLN A 213 -24.24 16.69 -4.55
C GLN A 213 -25.22 17.59 -3.78
N ASP A 214 -24.68 18.50 -2.97
CA ASP A 214 -25.40 19.45 -2.11
C ASP A 214 -26.29 18.82 -1.01
N GLN A 215 -26.13 17.52 -0.73
CA GLN A 215 -26.83 16.82 0.35
C GLN A 215 -25.86 16.27 1.40
N PRO A 216 -26.31 16.10 2.66
CA PRO A 216 -25.54 15.37 3.66
C PRO A 216 -25.23 13.93 3.21
N ALA A 217 -24.15 13.35 3.74
CA ALA A 217 -23.85 11.96 3.51
C ALA A 217 -24.95 11.04 4.09
N THR A 218 -25.38 10.07 3.30
CA THR A 218 -26.27 9.00 3.73
C THR A 218 -25.44 7.78 4.11
N SER A 219 -25.74 7.21 5.28
CA SER A 219 -25.13 5.98 5.80
C SER A 219 -26.15 4.90 6.06
N GLY A 220 -25.77 3.64 5.90
CA GLY A 220 -26.54 2.50 6.41
C GLY A 220 -27.47 1.83 5.40
N PHE A 221 -27.36 2.14 4.10
CA PHE A 221 -28.01 1.33 3.07
C PHE A 221 -27.26 0.00 2.93
N LEU A 222 -27.92 -1.11 3.25
CA LEU A 222 -27.31 -2.44 3.19
C LEU A 222 -27.63 -3.10 1.84
N LEU A 223 -26.60 -3.29 1.01
CA LEU A 223 -26.73 -4.09 -0.21
C LEU A 223 -26.61 -5.57 0.16
N CYS A 224 -27.75 -6.22 0.40
CA CYS A 224 -27.81 -7.63 0.78
C CYS A 224 -27.63 -8.58 -0.41
N ASP A 225 -28.30 -8.25 -1.52
CA ASP A 225 -28.36 -9.08 -2.72
C ASP A 225 -27.30 -8.69 -3.77
N LYS A 226 -27.21 -9.47 -4.85
CA LYS A 226 -26.33 -9.17 -5.99
C LYS A 226 -26.63 -7.82 -6.65
N ALA A 227 -27.89 -7.38 -6.57
CA ALA A 227 -28.35 -6.15 -7.15
C ALA A 227 -29.40 -5.49 -6.26
N ALA A 228 -29.43 -4.16 -6.27
CA ALA A 228 -30.50 -3.36 -5.69
C ALA A 228 -30.68 -2.08 -6.50
N VAL A 229 -31.86 -1.48 -6.38
CA VAL A 229 -32.08 -0.10 -6.81
C VAL A 229 -31.91 0.79 -5.58
N LEU A 230 -31.10 1.83 -5.68
CA LEU A 230 -30.93 2.77 -4.58
C LEU A 230 -32.30 3.46 -4.30
N PRO A 231 -32.79 3.44 -3.05
CA PRO A 231 -34.12 3.94 -2.75
C PRO A 231 -34.17 5.47 -2.80
N GLY A 232 -35.33 6.00 -3.21
CA GLY A 232 -35.59 7.44 -3.33
C GLY A 232 -35.44 7.98 -4.75
N GLU A 233 -36.04 9.14 -5.00
CA GLU A 233 -35.83 9.90 -6.25
C GLU A 233 -34.50 10.64 -6.15
N LEU A 234 -33.54 10.28 -7.00
CA LEU A 234 -32.30 11.04 -7.15
C LEU A 234 -32.44 11.97 -8.34
N PRO A 235 -32.10 13.27 -8.21
CA PRO A 235 -32.06 14.14 -9.35
C PRO A 235 -31.09 13.60 -10.41
N ASN A 236 -31.59 13.44 -11.64
CA ASN A 236 -30.85 12.84 -12.75
C ASN A 236 -29.57 13.59 -13.13
N ASP A 237 -29.50 14.86 -12.75
CA ASP A 237 -28.42 15.81 -13.02
C ASP A 237 -27.42 15.95 -11.86
N LYS A 238 -27.65 15.27 -10.71
CA LYS A 238 -26.77 15.38 -9.55
C LYS A 238 -25.79 14.22 -9.43
N ALA A 239 -24.53 14.54 -9.14
CA ALA A 239 -23.49 13.56 -8.90
C ALA A 239 -23.75 12.75 -7.62
N ILE A 240 -23.30 11.50 -7.62
CA ILE A 240 -23.30 10.62 -6.44
C ILE A 240 -21.92 10.00 -6.25
N LYS A 241 -21.40 10.10 -5.03
CA LYS A 241 -20.13 9.48 -4.62
C LYS A 241 -20.39 8.46 -3.53
N PHE A 242 -20.17 7.18 -3.82
CA PHE A 242 -20.23 6.08 -2.85
C PHE A 242 -18.92 5.91 -2.09
N ASN A 243 -18.95 5.18 -0.98
CA ASN A 243 -17.81 4.96 -0.08
C ASN A 243 -17.28 6.28 0.52
N VAL A 244 -18.15 6.91 1.30
CA VAL A 244 -17.88 8.19 1.98
C VAL A 244 -16.67 8.03 2.92
N GLU A 245 -15.71 8.96 2.82
CA GLU A 245 -14.46 8.96 3.60
C GLU A 245 -13.63 7.66 3.50
N ASP A 246 -13.84 6.90 2.43
CA ASP A 246 -13.14 5.64 2.13
C ASP A 246 -13.27 4.58 3.26
N SER A 247 -14.34 4.63 4.05
CA SER A 247 -14.50 3.81 5.26
C SER A 247 -14.85 2.34 5.00
N GLY A 248 -15.48 2.04 3.86
CA GLY A 248 -15.93 0.68 3.50
C GLY A 248 -14.89 -0.12 2.73
N TYR A 249 -14.74 -1.42 3.02
CA TYR A 249 -13.78 -2.32 2.36
C TYR A 249 -14.29 -2.85 1.01
N TYR A 250 -14.70 -1.93 0.12
CA TYR A 250 -15.13 -2.23 -1.25
C TYR A 250 -14.66 -1.17 -2.22
N ARG A 251 -14.59 -1.52 -3.51
CA ARG A 251 -14.31 -0.59 -4.62
C ARG A 251 -15.61 -0.12 -5.26
N VAL A 252 -15.58 1.02 -5.95
CA VAL A 252 -16.73 1.51 -6.71
C VAL A 252 -16.35 1.69 -8.18
N GLN A 253 -17.20 1.21 -9.09
CA GLN A 253 -17.09 1.44 -10.52
C GLN A 253 -18.34 2.19 -11.01
N TYR A 254 -18.14 3.34 -11.65
CA TYR A 254 -19.24 4.15 -12.19
C TYR A 254 -19.38 3.87 -13.68
N ASN A 255 -20.63 3.71 -14.18
CA ASN A 255 -20.84 3.76 -15.62
C ASN A 255 -20.59 5.19 -16.15
N LYS A 256 -20.50 5.33 -17.48
CA LYS A 256 -20.20 6.62 -18.12
C LYS A 256 -21.13 7.75 -17.65
N ALA A 257 -22.44 7.50 -17.59
CA ALA A 257 -23.42 8.51 -17.18
C ALA A 257 -23.18 9.01 -15.74
N SER A 258 -22.94 8.09 -14.80
CA SER A 258 -22.62 8.47 -13.41
C SER A 258 -21.25 9.17 -13.31
N TRP A 259 -20.27 8.71 -14.08
CA TRP A 259 -18.92 9.28 -14.09
C TRP A 259 -18.90 10.71 -14.64
N ASP A 260 -19.59 10.97 -15.76
CA ASP A 260 -19.65 12.29 -16.40
C ASP A 260 -20.24 13.35 -15.45
N LEU A 261 -21.18 12.95 -14.57
CA LEU A 261 -21.73 13.84 -13.54
C LEU A 261 -20.78 14.03 -12.35
N LEU A 262 -20.00 13.01 -12.01
CA LEU A 262 -19.05 13.08 -10.91
C LEU A 262 -17.84 13.95 -11.24
N VAL A 263 -17.32 13.88 -12.47
CA VAL A 263 -16.09 14.57 -12.92
C VAL A 263 -16.04 16.06 -12.54
N PRO A 264 -17.07 16.90 -12.80
CA PRO A 264 -17.07 18.31 -12.43
C PRO A 264 -17.04 18.58 -10.92
N GLU A 265 -17.43 17.59 -10.10
CA GLU A 265 -17.45 17.70 -8.64
C GLU A 265 -16.13 17.25 -8.00
N ILE A 266 -15.31 16.44 -8.68
CA ILE A 266 -14.08 15.85 -8.14
C ILE A 266 -13.15 16.88 -7.46
N PRO A 267 -12.85 18.05 -8.07
CA PRO A 267 -11.98 19.05 -7.44
C PRO A 267 -12.54 19.61 -6.12
N ARG A 268 -13.86 19.51 -5.90
CA ARG A 268 -14.56 20.00 -4.70
C ARG A 268 -14.78 18.95 -3.62
N LEU A 269 -14.48 17.68 -3.89
CA LEU A 269 -14.65 16.59 -2.91
C LEU A 269 -13.66 16.72 -1.73
N SER A 270 -13.82 15.92 -0.69
CA SER A 270 -12.81 15.82 0.37
C SER A 270 -11.52 15.17 -0.17
N GLU A 271 -10.41 15.37 0.53
CA GLU A 271 -9.14 14.71 0.21
C GLU A 271 -9.32 13.17 0.16
N ALA A 272 -10.03 12.60 1.13
CA ALA A 272 -10.30 11.15 1.20
C ALA A 272 -11.08 10.65 -0.02
N HIS A 273 -12.08 11.42 -0.47
CA HIS A 273 -12.83 11.08 -1.68
C HIS A 273 -11.96 11.11 -2.94
N ARG A 274 -11.08 12.11 -3.09
CA ARG A 274 -10.15 12.18 -4.23
C ARG A 274 -9.15 11.02 -4.22
N VAL A 275 -8.58 10.69 -3.06
CA VAL A 275 -7.68 9.54 -2.89
C VAL A 275 -8.40 8.21 -3.18
N ASN A 276 -9.63 8.05 -2.71
CA ASN A 276 -10.45 6.87 -3.02
C ASN A 276 -10.72 6.74 -4.52
N LEU A 277 -11.13 7.82 -5.20
CA LEU A 277 -11.37 7.78 -6.65
C LEU A 277 -10.10 7.45 -7.44
N LEU A 278 -8.96 8.04 -7.08
CA LEU A 278 -7.66 7.73 -7.69
C LEU A 278 -7.28 6.26 -7.48
N SER A 279 -7.48 5.76 -6.27
CA SER A 279 -7.16 4.38 -5.92
C SER A 279 -8.07 3.36 -6.62
N ASP A 280 -9.37 3.66 -6.72
CA ASP A 280 -10.34 2.83 -7.43
C ASP A 280 -10.07 2.85 -8.94
N ALA A 281 -9.82 4.02 -9.53
CA ALA A 281 -9.48 4.15 -10.95
C ALA A 281 -8.20 3.36 -11.29
N TRP A 282 -7.16 3.45 -10.47
CA TRP A 282 -5.94 2.65 -10.67
C TRP A 282 -6.22 1.15 -10.54
N ALA A 283 -6.94 0.72 -9.51
CA ALA A 283 -7.29 -0.70 -9.34
C ALA A 283 -8.12 -1.23 -10.52
N LEU A 284 -9.07 -0.44 -11.06
CA LEU A 284 -9.85 -0.79 -12.24
C LEU A 284 -8.96 -0.93 -13.49
N VAL A 285 -7.93 -0.10 -13.63
CA VAL A 285 -6.90 -0.26 -14.65
C VAL A 285 -6.11 -1.56 -14.43
N GLU A 286 -5.66 -1.85 -13.21
CA GLU A 286 -4.97 -3.11 -12.89
C GLU A 286 -5.83 -4.34 -13.23
N ALA A 287 -7.14 -4.28 -12.95
CA ALA A 287 -8.11 -5.35 -13.20
C ALA A 287 -8.61 -5.43 -14.66
N ASN A 288 -8.10 -4.60 -15.56
CA ASN A 288 -8.55 -4.50 -16.96
C ASN A 288 -10.06 -4.20 -17.11
N ARG A 289 -10.60 -3.39 -16.19
CA ARG A 289 -12.00 -2.93 -16.20
C ARG A 289 -12.14 -1.53 -16.77
N GLU A 290 -11.09 -0.72 -16.66
CA GLU A 290 -10.99 0.62 -17.25
C GLU A 290 -9.62 0.77 -17.95
N PRO A 291 -9.51 1.60 -19.00
CA PRO A 291 -8.24 1.83 -19.69
C PRO A 291 -7.37 2.85 -18.93
N LEU A 292 -6.05 2.82 -19.14
CA LEU A 292 -5.10 3.74 -18.49
C LEU A 292 -5.48 5.24 -18.61
N PRO A 293 -5.98 5.73 -19.77
CA PRO A 293 -6.52 7.09 -19.88
C PRO A 293 -7.58 7.47 -18.84
N HIS A 294 -8.36 6.52 -18.31
CA HIS A 294 -9.33 6.79 -17.25
C HIS A 294 -8.63 7.30 -15.98
N TYR A 295 -7.57 6.61 -15.54
CA TYR A 295 -6.76 7.04 -14.40
C TYR A 295 -5.99 8.33 -14.71
N LEU A 296 -5.34 8.43 -15.87
CA LEU A 296 -4.54 9.63 -16.22
C LEU A 296 -5.41 10.89 -16.37
N GLY A 297 -6.62 10.76 -16.91
CA GLY A 297 -7.59 11.86 -16.95
C GLY A 297 -8.01 12.32 -15.56
N LEU A 298 -8.15 11.39 -14.60
CA LEU A 298 -8.42 11.75 -13.21
C LEU A 298 -7.24 12.46 -12.55
N VAL A 299 -6.01 12.04 -12.83
CA VAL A 299 -4.78 12.73 -12.35
C VAL A 299 -4.80 14.19 -12.78
N ASP A 300 -5.10 14.50 -14.04
CA ASP A 300 -5.15 15.88 -14.54
C ASP A 300 -6.16 16.78 -13.80
N LEU A 301 -7.23 16.21 -13.24
CA LEU A 301 -8.26 16.94 -12.51
C LEU A 301 -7.85 17.33 -11.09
N VAL A 302 -6.88 16.63 -10.49
CA VAL A 302 -6.55 16.73 -9.06
C VAL A 302 -5.11 17.20 -8.79
N VAL A 303 -4.32 17.48 -9.82
CA VAL A 303 -2.90 17.89 -9.67
C VAL A 303 -2.65 19.39 -9.45
N ASN A 304 -3.73 20.17 -9.26
CA ASN A 304 -3.68 21.60 -8.94
C ASN A 304 -3.96 21.89 -7.46
N GLU A 305 -3.55 21.00 -6.56
CA GLU A 305 -3.69 21.15 -5.11
C GLU A 305 -2.35 21.01 -4.37
N ASP A 306 -2.37 20.97 -3.04
CA ASP A 306 -1.20 20.78 -2.16
C ASP A 306 -1.41 19.70 -1.09
N GLN A 307 -2.35 18.78 -1.34
CA GLN A 307 -2.71 17.71 -0.42
C GLN A 307 -1.77 16.52 -0.56
N LEU A 308 -1.08 16.18 0.53
CA LEU A 308 -0.08 15.11 0.56
C LEU A 308 -0.63 13.77 0.06
N ALA A 309 -1.80 13.34 0.50
CA ALA A 309 -2.27 11.99 0.21
C ALA A 309 -2.64 11.82 -1.28
N VAL A 310 -3.12 12.90 -1.92
CA VAL A 310 -3.37 12.89 -3.37
C VAL A 310 -2.07 12.67 -4.14
N TYR A 311 -1.01 13.41 -3.81
CA TYR A 311 0.28 13.23 -4.46
C TYR A 311 0.95 11.90 -4.09
N ASP A 312 0.83 11.43 -2.85
CA ASP A 312 1.35 10.11 -2.44
C ASP A 312 0.74 9.00 -3.31
N GLN A 313 -0.58 9.03 -3.56
CA GLN A 313 -1.24 8.09 -4.47
C GLN A 313 -0.62 8.15 -5.88
N ILE A 314 -0.52 9.36 -6.44
CA ILE A 314 -0.01 9.57 -7.81
C ILE A 314 1.45 9.15 -7.92
N ILE A 315 2.28 9.51 -6.94
CA ILE A 315 3.71 9.17 -6.90
C ILE A 315 3.89 7.66 -6.80
N ASP A 316 3.11 6.96 -5.97
CA ASP A 316 3.20 5.50 -5.85
C ASP A 316 2.81 4.81 -7.18
N THR A 317 1.72 5.24 -7.83
CA THR A 317 1.32 4.71 -9.15
C THR A 317 2.37 5.04 -10.22
N PHE A 318 2.92 6.27 -10.24
CA PHE A 318 3.97 6.64 -11.19
C PHE A 318 5.28 5.89 -10.94
N ALA A 319 5.63 5.61 -9.69
CA ALA A 319 6.79 4.79 -9.34
C ALA A 319 6.60 3.33 -9.82
N GLU A 320 5.38 2.80 -9.75
CA GLU A 320 5.05 1.49 -10.31
C GLU A 320 5.17 1.47 -11.83
N LEU A 321 4.53 2.41 -12.55
CA LEU A 321 4.63 2.53 -14.01
C LEU A 321 6.07 2.74 -14.48
N ASN A 322 6.83 3.61 -13.81
CA ASN A 322 8.23 3.86 -14.16
C ASN A 322 9.10 2.61 -14.02
N ARG A 323 8.82 1.76 -13.03
CA ARG A 323 9.53 0.47 -12.85
C ARG A 323 9.07 -0.56 -13.89
N LEU A 324 7.77 -0.62 -14.14
CA LEU A 324 7.15 -1.53 -15.11
C LEU A 324 7.73 -1.32 -16.52
N PHE A 325 8.00 -0.07 -16.89
CA PHE A 325 8.58 0.30 -18.19
C PHE A 325 10.11 0.29 -18.21
N ALA A 326 10.79 -0.22 -17.16
CA ALA A 326 12.25 -0.36 -17.20
C ALA A 326 12.69 -1.17 -18.44
N GLY A 327 13.68 -0.65 -19.16
CA GLY A 327 14.16 -1.21 -20.43
C GLY A 327 13.28 -0.96 -21.66
N ASP A 328 12.06 -0.42 -21.50
CA ASP A 328 11.13 -0.16 -22.60
C ASP A 328 11.31 1.26 -23.19
N PRO A 329 11.25 1.45 -24.53
CA PRO A 329 11.32 2.77 -25.17
C PRO A 329 10.23 3.77 -24.75
N VAL A 330 9.10 3.33 -24.19
CA VAL A 330 8.04 4.22 -23.71
C VAL A 330 8.45 4.98 -22.43
N ARG A 331 9.39 4.45 -21.66
CA ARG A 331 9.72 4.96 -20.32
C ARG A 331 10.18 6.42 -20.31
N PRO A 332 11.07 6.90 -21.18
CA PRO A 332 11.46 8.32 -21.17
C PRO A 332 10.28 9.27 -21.44
N ARG A 333 9.35 8.86 -22.33
CA ARG A 333 8.11 9.62 -22.60
C ARG A 333 7.22 9.65 -21.38
N PHE A 334 7.04 8.50 -20.71
CA PHE A 334 6.31 8.42 -19.45
C PHE A 334 6.91 9.35 -18.38
N GLN A 335 8.22 9.30 -18.20
CA GLN A 335 8.92 10.13 -17.21
C GLN A 335 8.74 11.63 -17.50
N GLN A 336 8.76 12.04 -18.78
CA GLN A 336 8.48 13.43 -19.16
C GLN A 336 7.08 13.86 -18.75
N TYR A 337 6.05 13.06 -19.06
CA TYR A 337 4.68 13.32 -18.61
C TYR A 337 4.57 13.40 -17.09
N ALA A 338 5.11 12.40 -16.38
CA ALA A 338 5.02 12.32 -14.93
C ALA A 338 5.75 13.50 -14.25
N ARG A 339 6.88 13.97 -14.80
CA ARG A 339 7.54 15.20 -14.33
C ARG A 339 6.65 16.42 -14.54
N ALA A 340 6.01 16.57 -15.70
CA ALA A 340 5.12 17.70 -15.98
C ALA A 340 3.92 17.76 -15.00
N VAL A 341 3.45 16.61 -14.52
CA VAL A 341 2.40 16.52 -13.50
C VAL A 341 2.91 16.93 -12.11
N LEU A 342 4.10 16.48 -11.70
CA LEU A 342 4.60 16.70 -10.33
C LEU A 342 5.35 18.02 -10.13
N ARG A 343 5.95 18.59 -11.18
CA ARG A 343 6.75 19.82 -11.10
C ARG A 343 6.00 21.02 -10.53
N PRO A 344 4.76 21.32 -11.00
CA PRO A 344 4.02 22.47 -10.48
C PRO A 344 3.83 22.43 -8.96
N ALA A 345 3.64 21.24 -8.38
CA ALA A 345 3.54 21.06 -6.93
C ALA A 345 4.87 21.33 -6.24
N PHE A 346 5.96 20.80 -6.80
CA PHE A 346 7.31 21.00 -6.27
C PHE A 346 7.73 22.47 -6.30
N ASP A 347 7.44 23.19 -7.37
CA ASP A 347 7.76 24.61 -7.52
C ASP A 347 7.01 25.47 -6.47
N ARG A 348 5.77 25.08 -6.12
CA ARG A 348 5.00 25.73 -5.04
C ARG A 348 5.56 25.43 -3.64
N VAL A 349 5.95 24.19 -3.39
CA VAL A 349 6.41 23.71 -2.07
C VAL A 349 7.86 24.15 -1.79
N GLY A 350 8.70 24.14 -2.82
CA GLY A 350 10.13 24.51 -2.77
C GLY A 350 11.00 23.50 -2.02
N TRP A 351 12.31 23.76 -2.01
CA TRP A 351 13.30 22.88 -1.37
C TRP A 351 13.39 23.01 0.15
N ASP A 352 13.03 24.17 0.68
CA ASP A 352 13.30 24.53 2.07
C ASP A 352 11.98 24.83 2.78
N GLY A 353 11.90 24.47 4.07
CA GLY A 353 10.72 24.72 4.89
C GLY A 353 10.51 26.21 5.15
N LYS A 354 9.25 26.65 5.18
CA LYS A 354 8.88 28.03 5.51
C LYS A 354 8.45 28.15 6.99
N PRO A 355 8.64 29.31 7.64
CA PRO A 355 8.11 29.53 8.99
C PRO A 355 6.60 29.26 9.04
N GLY A 356 6.14 28.52 10.06
CA GLY A 356 4.73 28.14 10.22
C GLY A 356 4.23 27.04 9.28
N GLU A 357 5.12 26.42 8.50
CA GLU A 357 4.76 25.28 7.65
C GLU A 357 4.30 24.06 8.47
N ASN A 358 3.20 23.44 8.05
CA ASN A 358 2.70 22.21 8.68
C ASN A 358 3.50 20.96 8.27
N SER A 359 3.41 19.91 9.09
CA SER A 359 4.13 18.64 8.86
C SER A 359 3.78 17.97 7.53
N ARG A 360 2.53 18.10 7.06
CA ARG A 360 2.05 17.48 5.81
C ARG A 360 2.68 18.12 4.58
N LYS A 361 2.85 19.44 4.56
CA LYS A 361 3.55 20.17 3.49
C LYS A 361 5.04 19.83 3.47
N ALA A 362 5.65 19.68 4.65
CA ALA A 362 7.02 19.20 4.75
C ALA A 362 7.18 17.76 4.21
N ALA A 363 6.23 16.87 4.50
CA ALA A 363 6.19 15.53 3.94
C ALA A 363 5.93 15.52 2.42
N LEU A 364 5.07 16.42 1.92
CA LEU A 364 4.82 16.55 0.48
C LEU A 364 6.09 16.95 -0.26
N ARG A 365 6.90 17.84 0.31
CA ARG A 365 8.23 18.16 -0.23
C ARG A 365 9.10 16.92 -0.38
N VAL A 366 9.19 16.11 0.67
CA VAL A 366 9.98 14.86 0.70
C VAL A 366 9.48 13.89 -0.38
N ALA A 367 8.16 13.72 -0.49
CA ALA A 367 7.52 12.88 -1.50
C ALA A 367 7.84 13.36 -2.93
N LEU A 368 7.71 14.65 -3.20
CA LEU A 368 7.99 15.25 -4.50
C LEU A 368 9.47 15.13 -4.91
N ILE A 369 10.40 15.36 -3.97
CA ILE A 369 11.85 15.17 -4.22
C ILE A 369 12.13 13.72 -4.62
N ARG A 370 11.59 12.75 -3.87
CA ARG A 370 11.76 11.32 -4.19
C ARG A 370 11.11 10.95 -5.51
N GLY A 371 9.88 11.39 -5.75
CA GLY A 371 9.11 11.10 -6.97
C GLY A 371 9.79 11.65 -8.22
N LEU A 372 10.14 12.94 -8.22
CA LEU A 372 10.85 13.57 -9.33
C LEU A 372 12.24 12.95 -9.53
N GLY A 373 12.99 12.69 -8.46
CA GLY A 373 14.26 11.99 -8.54
C GLY A 373 14.14 10.61 -9.19
N ALA A 374 13.12 9.82 -8.86
CA ALA A 374 12.87 8.51 -9.50
C ALA A 374 12.49 8.63 -10.98
N LEU A 375 11.94 9.78 -11.39
CA LEU A 375 11.52 10.10 -12.76
C LEU A 375 12.63 10.78 -13.58
N ASN A 376 13.89 10.65 -13.17
CA ASN A 376 15.06 11.16 -13.90
C ASN A 376 15.02 12.68 -14.14
N ASP A 377 14.69 13.40 -13.09
CA ASP A 377 14.59 14.85 -13.10
C ASP A 377 15.95 15.53 -12.87
N SER A 378 16.52 16.15 -13.91
CA SER A 378 17.89 16.67 -13.86
C SER A 378 18.12 17.73 -12.78
N ASP A 379 17.16 18.63 -12.57
CA ASP A 379 17.33 19.73 -11.64
C ASP A 379 17.17 19.25 -10.19
N VAL A 380 16.25 18.31 -9.96
CA VAL A 380 16.11 17.66 -8.64
C VAL A 380 17.33 16.81 -8.32
N ILE A 381 17.89 16.08 -9.29
CA ILE A 381 19.11 15.31 -9.10
C ILE A 381 20.29 16.24 -8.76
N ALA A 382 20.48 17.32 -9.51
CA ALA A 382 21.53 18.30 -9.26
C ALA A 382 21.35 19.00 -7.89
N GLY A 383 20.12 19.38 -7.54
CA GLY A 383 19.79 19.98 -6.25
C GLY A 383 20.04 19.03 -5.06
N CYS A 384 19.74 17.74 -5.21
CA CYS A 384 20.05 16.73 -4.20
C CYS A 384 21.57 16.54 -4.04
N ARG A 385 22.34 16.51 -5.14
CA ARG A 385 23.81 16.42 -5.09
C ARG A 385 24.43 17.63 -4.37
N SER A 386 24.01 18.85 -4.73
CA SER A 386 24.47 20.07 -4.08
C SER A 386 24.18 20.07 -2.57
N ARG A 387 22.98 19.64 -2.16
CA ARG A 387 22.63 19.51 -0.74
C ARG A 387 23.40 18.41 -0.04
N PHE A 388 23.73 17.32 -0.71
CA PHE A 388 24.59 16.27 -0.16
C PHE A 388 26.03 16.76 0.06
N ASP A 389 26.60 17.52 -0.88
CA ASP A 389 27.93 18.13 -0.67
C ASP A 389 27.93 19.13 0.49
N GLY A 390 26.84 19.92 0.64
CA GLY A 390 26.60 20.74 1.82
C GLY A 390 26.54 19.91 3.10
N PHE A 391 25.78 18.82 3.10
CA PHE A 391 25.64 17.89 4.23
C PHE A 391 26.97 17.25 4.66
N LEU A 392 27.85 16.93 3.70
CA LEU A 392 29.19 16.41 3.99
C LEU A 392 30.08 17.43 4.70
N SER A 393 29.89 18.71 4.42
CA SER A 393 30.66 19.82 5.02
C SER A 393 30.08 20.23 6.38
N ASP A 394 28.76 20.30 6.46
CA ASP A 394 27.99 20.65 7.65
C ASP A 394 26.73 19.78 7.72
N PRO A 395 26.67 18.78 8.62
CA PRO A 395 25.49 17.93 8.77
C PRO A 395 24.20 18.68 9.13
N SER A 396 24.29 19.90 9.66
CA SER A 396 23.14 20.74 9.99
C SER A 396 22.55 21.47 8.78
N SER A 397 23.29 21.54 7.66
CA SER A 397 22.84 22.19 6.42
C SER A 397 21.63 21.52 5.77
N VAL A 398 21.35 20.25 6.10
CA VAL A 398 20.18 19.51 5.62
C VAL A 398 19.34 19.06 6.81
N ALA A 399 18.09 19.55 6.86
CA ALA A 399 17.11 19.18 7.86
C ALA A 399 16.94 17.64 7.91
N PRO A 400 16.85 17.03 9.11
CA PRO A 400 16.75 15.57 9.26
C PRO A 400 15.66 14.92 8.39
N ASP A 401 14.50 15.56 8.25
CA ASP A 401 13.37 15.05 7.46
C ASP A 401 13.63 15.01 5.95
N LEU A 402 14.56 15.82 5.43
CA LEU A 402 14.92 15.84 4.01
C LEU A 402 16.00 14.81 3.65
N ARG A 403 16.83 14.40 4.63
CA ARG A 403 17.97 13.50 4.39
C ARG A 403 17.56 12.21 3.69
N PRO A 404 16.49 11.48 4.09
CA PRO A 404 16.12 10.23 3.45
C PRO A 404 15.71 10.39 1.98
N ALA A 405 15.18 11.53 1.57
CA ALA A 405 14.86 11.82 0.17
C ALA A 405 16.13 12.15 -0.62
N ILE A 406 16.95 13.07 -0.11
CA ILE A 406 18.19 13.49 -0.75
C ILE A 406 19.15 12.30 -0.93
N LEU A 407 19.37 11.52 0.13
CA LEU A 407 20.25 10.35 0.09
C LEU A 407 19.75 9.29 -0.89
N ALA A 408 18.43 9.04 -0.95
CA ALA A 408 17.88 8.08 -1.90
C ALA A 408 18.12 8.50 -3.36
N VAL A 409 17.94 9.79 -3.69
CA VAL A 409 18.21 10.32 -5.04
C VAL A 409 19.71 10.29 -5.34
N VAL A 410 20.56 10.71 -4.39
CA VAL A 410 22.02 10.71 -4.56
C VAL A 410 22.56 9.30 -4.75
N GLY A 411 22.11 8.34 -3.94
CA GLY A 411 22.52 6.93 -4.05
C GLY A 411 22.08 6.29 -5.36
N ARG A 412 20.87 6.60 -5.83
CA ARG A 412 20.35 6.10 -7.10
C ARG A 412 21.22 6.47 -8.30
N TYR A 413 21.68 7.73 -8.33
CA TYR A 413 22.55 8.27 -9.40
C TYR A 413 24.00 8.39 -8.96
N ALA A 414 24.45 7.54 -8.03
CA ALA A 414 25.82 7.56 -7.53
C ALA A 414 26.81 7.05 -8.58
N ASP A 415 27.97 7.68 -8.62
CA ASP A 415 29.21 7.10 -9.16
C ASP A 415 30.02 6.45 -8.03
N SER A 416 31.18 5.88 -8.36
CA SER A 416 32.07 5.23 -7.37
C SER A 416 32.47 6.16 -6.22
N GLY A 417 32.75 7.44 -6.50
CA GLY A 417 33.15 8.40 -5.46
C GLY A 417 32.00 8.77 -4.52
N THR A 418 30.81 8.94 -5.07
CA THR A 418 29.58 9.20 -4.29
C THR A 418 29.21 7.99 -3.44
N TRP A 419 29.32 6.78 -4.00
CA TRP A 419 29.11 5.53 -3.26
C TRP A 419 30.06 5.42 -2.06
N GLU A 420 31.34 5.73 -2.24
CA GLU A 420 32.33 5.70 -1.15
C GLU A 420 32.04 6.72 -0.05
N LYS A 421 31.58 7.93 -0.42
CA LYS A 421 31.14 8.93 0.55
C LYS A 421 29.95 8.43 1.38
N LEU A 422 28.93 7.88 0.72
CA LEU A 422 27.74 7.31 1.38
C LEU A 422 28.11 6.13 2.30
N HIS A 423 28.94 5.19 1.81
CA HIS A 423 29.38 4.03 2.59
C HIS A 423 30.20 4.45 3.80
N ARG A 424 31.13 5.40 3.66
CA ARG A 424 31.93 5.93 4.77
C ARG A 424 31.06 6.61 5.84
N LEU A 425 30.04 7.38 5.43
CA LEU A 425 29.06 7.92 6.37
C LEU A 425 28.33 6.78 7.11
N GLY A 426 27.94 5.73 6.39
CA GLY A 426 27.26 4.56 6.95
C GLY A 426 28.10 3.84 7.99
N LEU A 427 29.40 3.67 7.73
CA LEU A 427 30.35 3.07 8.68
C LEU A 427 30.55 3.94 9.93
N LYS A 428 30.55 5.27 9.78
CA LYS A 428 30.83 6.21 10.87
C LYS A 428 29.63 6.47 11.79
N THR A 429 28.40 6.40 11.28
CA THR A 429 27.21 6.78 12.06
C THR A 429 26.86 5.75 13.13
N ASN A 430 26.47 6.27 14.30
CA ASN A 430 25.89 5.50 15.40
C ASN A 430 24.35 5.53 15.39
N SER A 431 23.73 6.34 14.51
CA SER A 431 22.27 6.34 14.35
C SER A 431 21.83 5.13 13.55
N THR A 432 20.92 4.38 14.14
CA THR A 432 20.30 3.20 13.54
C THR A 432 19.49 3.55 12.29
N GLU A 433 18.81 4.69 12.32
CA GLU A 433 17.97 5.22 11.24
C GLU A 433 18.81 5.76 10.09
N GLU A 434 19.84 6.57 10.41
CA GLU A 434 20.74 7.14 9.41
C GLU A 434 21.52 6.04 8.68
N LYS A 435 22.01 5.04 9.43
CA LYS A 435 22.66 3.86 8.84
C LYS A 435 21.71 3.16 7.86
N GLN A 436 20.45 2.99 8.21
CA GLN A 436 19.48 2.40 7.29
C GLN A 436 19.32 3.22 6.00
N TYR A 437 19.11 4.54 6.09
CA TYR A 437 18.94 5.38 4.90
C TYR A 437 20.15 5.38 3.98
N LEU A 438 21.37 5.35 4.55
CA LEU A 438 22.61 5.32 3.78
C LEU A 438 22.77 4.01 3.02
N TYR A 439 22.56 2.86 3.66
CA TYR A 439 22.68 1.56 2.99
C TYR A 439 21.52 1.30 2.01
N GLU A 440 20.32 1.79 2.28
CA GLU A 440 19.22 1.80 1.29
C GLU A 440 19.55 2.66 0.06
N ALA A 441 20.25 3.79 0.25
CA ALA A 441 20.73 4.62 -0.85
C ALA A 441 21.78 3.87 -1.69
N LEU A 442 22.73 3.16 -1.07
CA LEU A 442 23.68 2.30 -1.79
C LEU A 442 22.96 1.22 -2.62
N ALA A 443 21.95 0.58 -2.03
CA ALA A 443 21.17 -0.48 -2.69
C ALA A 443 20.29 0.04 -3.85
N SER A 444 20.14 1.35 -4.00
CA SER A 444 19.30 1.95 -5.04
C SER A 444 20.07 2.38 -6.29
N ALA A 445 21.40 2.20 -6.31
CA ALA A 445 22.27 2.63 -7.41
C ALA A 445 21.90 1.99 -8.75
N LEU A 446 21.96 2.78 -9.83
CA LEU A 446 21.69 2.31 -11.20
C LEU A 446 22.92 1.70 -11.89
N GLU A 447 24.13 1.98 -11.39
CA GLU A 447 25.39 1.42 -11.91
C GLU A 447 25.55 -0.05 -11.48
N PRO A 448 25.64 -1.03 -12.41
CA PRO A 448 25.72 -2.45 -12.07
C PRO A 448 26.88 -2.81 -11.12
N ARG A 449 28.04 -2.17 -11.30
CA ARG A 449 29.22 -2.40 -10.45
C ARG A 449 28.98 -1.95 -9.01
N LEU A 450 28.21 -0.89 -8.79
CA LEU A 450 27.87 -0.41 -7.45
C LEU A 450 26.84 -1.32 -6.78
N ILE A 451 25.94 -1.93 -7.54
CA ILE A 451 25.03 -2.96 -7.03
C ILE A 451 25.81 -4.19 -6.57
N GLN A 452 26.76 -4.69 -7.37
CA GLN A 452 27.64 -5.81 -6.96
C GLN A 452 28.39 -5.52 -5.65
N ARG A 453 28.98 -4.32 -5.54
CA ARG A 453 29.64 -3.88 -4.29
C ARG A 453 28.66 -3.88 -3.11
N THR A 454 27.44 -3.41 -3.32
CA THR A 454 26.45 -3.26 -2.25
C THR A 454 25.89 -4.59 -1.77
N ILE A 455 25.51 -5.50 -2.68
CA ILE A 455 24.97 -6.81 -2.30
C ILE A 455 26.01 -7.68 -1.59
N ALA A 456 27.30 -7.50 -1.92
CA ALA A 456 28.39 -8.17 -1.21
C ALA A 456 28.48 -7.79 0.28
N LEU A 457 28.02 -6.59 0.66
CA LEU A 457 27.98 -6.15 2.06
C LEU A 457 27.02 -7.01 2.90
N ALA A 458 26.04 -7.69 2.29
CA ALA A 458 25.11 -8.58 3.00
C ALA A 458 25.81 -9.76 3.70
N LEU A 459 27.00 -10.14 3.23
CA LEU A 459 27.81 -11.21 3.81
C LEU A 459 28.90 -10.72 4.76
N THR A 460 28.98 -9.42 5.00
CA THR A 460 29.90 -8.82 5.97
C THR A 460 29.24 -8.67 7.35
N ASP A 461 30.01 -8.14 8.31
CA ASP A 461 29.56 -7.81 9.67
C ASP A 461 29.27 -6.31 9.86
N GLU A 462 29.22 -5.53 8.77
CA GLU A 462 28.96 -4.08 8.84
C GLU A 462 27.53 -3.75 9.30
N LEU A 463 26.59 -4.67 9.07
CA LEU A 463 25.17 -4.51 9.36
C LEU A 463 24.66 -5.64 10.24
N SER A 464 23.68 -5.32 11.09
CA SER A 464 22.85 -6.33 11.75
C SER A 464 22.23 -7.28 10.72
N THR A 465 22.12 -8.55 11.05
CA THR A 465 21.58 -9.63 10.20
C THR A 465 20.31 -9.23 9.42
N SER A 466 19.31 -8.66 10.09
CA SER A 466 18.05 -8.25 9.44
C SER A 466 18.19 -7.11 8.41
N ARG A 467 19.22 -6.26 8.53
CA ARG A 467 19.53 -5.20 7.56
C ARG A 467 20.35 -5.72 6.40
N ALA A 468 21.34 -6.56 6.69
CA ALA A 468 22.14 -7.23 5.69
C ALA A 468 21.24 -8.06 4.74
N ALA A 469 20.28 -8.80 5.30
CA ALA A 469 19.29 -9.57 4.56
C ALA A 469 18.47 -8.71 3.58
N ALA A 470 18.12 -7.48 3.93
CA ALA A 470 17.28 -6.61 3.09
C ALA A 470 18.01 -6.05 1.86
N LEU A 471 19.36 -6.04 1.83
CA LEU A 471 20.13 -5.40 0.75
C LEU A 471 19.87 -6.00 -0.63
N LEU A 472 19.76 -7.32 -0.73
CA LEU A 472 19.54 -7.99 -2.02
C LEU A 472 18.13 -7.71 -2.56
N PRO A 473 17.03 -7.97 -1.82
CA PRO A 473 15.70 -7.59 -2.28
C PRO A 473 15.55 -6.10 -2.60
N LEU A 474 16.17 -5.21 -1.81
CA LEU A 474 16.21 -3.77 -2.11
C LEU A 474 16.91 -3.48 -3.43
N SER A 475 18.07 -4.10 -3.66
CA SER A 475 18.84 -3.92 -4.89
C SER A 475 18.12 -4.47 -6.11
N ALA A 476 17.47 -5.63 -5.99
CA ALA A 476 16.66 -6.21 -7.05
C ALA A 476 15.47 -5.29 -7.41
N ARG A 477 14.80 -4.72 -6.40
CA ARG A 477 13.64 -3.84 -6.59
C ARG A 477 14.02 -2.45 -7.10
N ARG A 478 15.07 -1.82 -6.56
CA ARG A 478 15.38 -0.39 -6.75
C ARG A 478 16.52 -0.15 -7.74
N GLY A 479 17.49 -1.07 -7.84
CA GLY A 479 18.70 -0.94 -8.66
C GLY A 479 18.51 -1.29 -10.14
N GLU A 480 17.35 -1.82 -10.54
CA GLU A 480 17.02 -2.19 -11.93
C GLU A 480 17.88 -3.30 -12.54
N HIS A 481 18.60 -4.06 -11.70
CA HIS A 481 19.43 -5.20 -12.11
C HIS A 481 19.05 -6.49 -11.38
N PRO A 482 17.78 -6.96 -11.45
CA PRO A 482 17.33 -8.13 -10.69
C PRO A 482 18.10 -9.41 -11.06
N GLN A 483 18.46 -9.61 -12.33
CA GLN A 483 19.25 -10.77 -12.77
C GLN A 483 20.65 -10.80 -12.10
N LEU A 484 21.34 -9.66 -12.04
CA LEU A 484 22.66 -9.56 -11.41
C LEU A 484 22.58 -9.91 -9.91
N VAL A 485 21.53 -9.44 -9.24
CA VAL A 485 21.28 -9.77 -7.83
C VAL A 485 20.98 -11.27 -7.67
N TRP A 486 20.21 -11.85 -8.58
CA TRP A 486 19.91 -13.28 -8.57
C TRP A 486 21.16 -14.13 -8.80
N ASP A 487 22.00 -13.80 -9.78
CA ASP A 487 23.23 -14.53 -10.08
C ASP A 487 24.15 -14.57 -8.84
N TYR A 488 24.35 -13.42 -8.19
CA TYR A 488 25.08 -13.34 -6.92
C TYR A 488 24.41 -14.17 -5.81
N ALA A 489 23.07 -14.09 -5.72
CA ALA A 489 22.34 -14.87 -4.73
C ALA A 489 22.52 -16.37 -4.96
N GLN A 490 22.54 -16.87 -6.20
CA GLN A 490 22.76 -18.29 -6.47
C GLN A 490 24.14 -18.77 -6.01
N GLU A 491 25.19 -17.99 -6.28
CA GLU A 491 26.56 -18.31 -5.85
C GLU A 491 26.71 -18.35 -4.33
N HIS A 492 25.92 -17.56 -3.61
CA HIS A 492 26.05 -17.36 -2.16
C HIS A 492 24.83 -17.77 -1.34
N MET A 493 23.86 -18.48 -1.95
CA MET A 493 22.52 -18.64 -1.36
C MET A 493 22.56 -19.31 0.01
N LYS A 494 23.40 -20.33 0.17
CA LYS A 494 23.55 -21.03 1.45
C LYS A 494 23.97 -20.07 2.58
N ALA A 495 24.89 -19.14 2.31
CA ALA A 495 25.36 -18.16 3.29
C ALA A 495 24.30 -17.09 3.57
N LEU A 496 23.55 -16.67 2.54
CA LEU A 496 22.46 -15.70 2.66
C LEU A 496 21.27 -16.26 3.45
N LEU A 497 20.90 -17.52 3.20
CA LEU A 497 19.87 -18.24 3.94
C LEU A 497 20.27 -18.50 5.40
N ALA A 498 21.55 -18.77 5.67
CA ALA A 498 22.04 -18.90 7.04
C ALA A 498 21.95 -17.60 7.87
N LYS A 499 21.76 -16.44 7.21
CA LYS A 499 21.47 -15.16 7.84
C LYS A 499 19.96 -14.88 7.99
N GLN A 500 19.07 -15.77 7.55
CA GLN A 500 17.64 -15.58 7.75
C GLN A 500 17.17 -16.25 9.04
N ASP A 501 16.13 -15.69 9.65
CA ASP A 501 15.31 -16.42 10.61
C ASP A 501 14.38 -17.40 9.87
N SER A 502 13.64 -18.23 10.62
CA SER A 502 12.72 -19.22 10.05
C SER A 502 11.68 -18.61 9.09
N LEU A 503 11.31 -17.34 9.29
CA LEU A 503 10.36 -16.61 8.44
C LEU A 503 11.03 -16.19 7.13
N GLY A 504 12.19 -15.55 7.24
CA GLY A 504 12.98 -15.10 6.10
C GLY A 504 13.36 -16.25 5.19
N LEU A 505 13.61 -17.46 5.70
CA LEU A 505 13.90 -18.64 4.88
C LEU A 505 12.80 -18.96 3.85
N ASN A 506 11.52 -18.78 4.22
CA ASN A 506 10.40 -19.05 3.32
C ASN A 506 10.23 -17.96 2.25
N ASP A 507 10.55 -16.71 2.60
CA ASP A 507 10.26 -15.54 1.77
C ASP A 507 11.45 -15.06 0.95
N TYR A 508 12.69 -15.38 1.34
CA TYR A 508 13.89 -14.70 0.85
C TYR A 508 14.07 -14.83 -0.67
N ALA A 509 14.05 -16.06 -1.18
CA ALA A 509 14.23 -16.31 -2.62
C ALA A 509 13.09 -15.71 -3.44
N ALA A 510 11.83 -15.85 -2.98
CA ALA A 510 10.67 -15.25 -3.63
C ALA A 510 10.75 -13.71 -3.64
N GLY A 511 11.27 -13.13 -2.56
CA GLY A 511 11.48 -11.70 -2.37
C GLY A 511 12.44 -11.04 -3.35
N LEU A 512 13.37 -11.81 -3.94
CA LEU A 512 14.29 -11.32 -4.98
C LEU A 512 13.57 -11.07 -6.31
N PHE A 513 12.43 -11.72 -6.53
CA PHE A 513 11.70 -11.67 -7.80
C PHE A 513 10.34 -10.97 -7.72
N THR A 514 9.80 -10.72 -6.53
CA THR A 514 8.42 -10.21 -6.33
C THR A 514 8.07 -8.99 -7.20
N PHE A 515 9.03 -8.12 -7.51
CA PHE A 515 8.79 -6.91 -8.31
C PHE A 515 9.22 -7.02 -9.78
N SER A 516 9.60 -8.21 -10.25
CA SER A 516 9.90 -8.44 -11.66
C SER A 516 8.64 -8.38 -12.51
N SER A 517 8.81 -7.96 -13.76
CA SER A 517 7.79 -7.98 -14.81
C SER A 517 8.14 -8.96 -15.94
N GLU A 518 9.13 -9.82 -15.73
CA GLU A 518 9.67 -10.70 -16.77
C GLU A 518 9.20 -12.15 -16.53
N PRO A 519 8.40 -12.76 -17.43
CA PRO A 519 7.84 -14.10 -17.22
C PRO A 519 8.87 -15.20 -16.91
N LYS A 520 10.07 -15.12 -17.50
CA LYS A 520 11.18 -16.05 -17.25
C LYS A 520 11.63 -16.10 -15.78
N ASP A 521 11.39 -15.03 -15.02
CA ASP A 521 11.77 -14.96 -13.61
C ASP A 521 10.84 -15.82 -12.75
N ALA A 522 9.56 -15.91 -13.12
CA ALA A 522 8.62 -16.83 -12.49
C ALA A 522 9.02 -18.30 -12.72
N GLU A 523 9.40 -18.65 -13.96
CA GLU A 523 9.90 -20.01 -14.29
C GLU A 523 11.18 -20.35 -13.52
N THR A 524 12.07 -19.36 -13.37
CA THR A 524 13.33 -19.51 -12.62
C THR A 524 13.05 -19.76 -11.14
N LEU A 525 12.18 -18.96 -10.54
CA LEU A 525 11.77 -19.12 -9.14
C LEU A 525 11.07 -20.47 -8.92
N GLU A 526 10.18 -20.89 -9.81
CA GLU A 526 9.47 -22.17 -9.70
C GLU A 526 10.45 -23.36 -9.75
N ARG A 527 11.39 -23.35 -10.70
CA ARG A 527 12.42 -24.41 -10.83
C ARG A 527 13.32 -24.45 -9.61
N TYR A 528 13.73 -23.29 -9.11
CA TYR A 528 14.57 -23.17 -7.93
C TYR A 528 13.85 -23.68 -6.68
N ALA A 529 12.58 -23.29 -6.48
CA ALA A 529 11.78 -23.67 -5.34
C ALA A 529 11.58 -25.19 -5.23
N LYS A 530 11.31 -25.87 -6.35
CA LYS A 530 11.12 -27.33 -6.40
C LYS A 530 12.32 -28.13 -5.89
N THR A 531 13.53 -27.58 -5.99
CA THR A 531 14.77 -28.31 -5.70
C THR A 531 15.52 -27.80 -4.47
N ASN A 532 15.32 -26.54 -4.07
CA ASN A 532 16.15 -25.89 -3.05
C ASN A 532 15.38 -25.28 -1.87
N LEU A 533 14.05 -25.21 -1.93
CA LEU A 533 13.25 -24.60 -0.86
C LEU A 533 12.39 -25.63 -0.12
N PRO A 534 12.14 -25.43 1.19
CA PRO A 534 11.25 -26.29 1.94
C PRO A 534 9.78 -26.13 1.46
N PRO A 535 8.90 -27.13 1.68
CA PRO A 535 7.48 -27.01 1.34
C PRO A 535 6.78 -25.80 1.96
N SER A 536 7.24 -25.33 3.13
CA SER A 536 6.73 -24.13 3.81
C SER A 536 6.93 -22.83 3.02
N ALA A 537 7.82 -22.80 2.03
CA ALA A 537 8.02 -21.65 1.15
C ALA A 537 7.01 -21.57 0.00
N ALA A 538 6.22 -22.63 -0.23
CA ALA A 538 5.29 -22.71 -1.37
C ALA A 538 4.29 -21.54 -1.44
N PRO A 539 3.67 -21.04 -0.34
CA PRO A 539 2.78 -19.89 -0.39
C PRO A 539 3.48 -18.62 -0.87
N SER A 540 4.70 -18.36 -0.39
CA SER A 540 5.48 -17.16 -0.75
C SER A 540 5.95 -17.21 -2.20
N VAL A 541 6.35 -18.40 -2.67
CA VAL A 541 6.68 -18.65 -4.08
C VAL A 541 5.45 -18.43 -4.97
N ALA A 542 4.28 -18.96 -4.60
CA ALA A 542 3.05 -18.77 -5.35
C ALA A 542 2.64 -17.28 -5.43
N LYS A 543 2.72 -16.55 -4.31
CA LYS A 543 2.47 -15.10 -4.26
C LYS A 543 3.40 -14.33 -5.19
N ALA A 544 4.70 -14.66 -5.21
CA ALA A 544 5.66 -14.01 -6.10
C ALA A 544 5.42 -14.36 -7.59
N ILE A 545 5.09 -15.61 -7.92
CA ILE A 545 4.77 -16.01 -9.30
C ILE A 545 3.52 -15.29 -9.83
N ASP A 546 2.44 -15.24 -9.03
CA ASP A 546 1.21 -14.49 -9.37
C ASP A 546 1.51 -13.00 -9.62
N GLU A 547 2.34 -12.40 -8.77
CA GLU A 547 2.75 -11.00 -8.89
C GLU A 547 3.60 -10.72 -10.14
N ILE A 548 4.55 -11.61 -10.50
CA ILE A 548 5.35 -11.50 -11.72
C ILE A 548 4.46 -11.62 -12.96
N GLY A 549 3.56 -12.60 -12.97
CA GLY A 549 2.60 -12.82 -14.05
C GLY A 549 1.70 -11.60 -14.27
N PHE A 550 1.16 -11.05 -13.18
CA PHE A 550 0.39 -9.81 -13.20
C PHE A 550 1.17 -8.65 -13.80
N ARG A 551 2.42 -8.43 -13.36
CA ARG A 551 3.24 -7.32 -13.85
C ARG A 551 3.57 -7.48 -15.33
N ALA A 552 3.88 -8.70 -15.77
CA ALA A 552 4.12 -8.97 -17.19
C ALA A 552 2.88 -8.65 -18.05
N GLU A 553 1.69 -9.11 -17.63
CA GLU A 553 0.41 -8.83 -18.29
C GLU A 553 0.12 -7.32 -18.32
N LEU A 554 0.29 -6.65 -17.18
CA LEU A 554 0.07 -5.22 -17.04
C LEU A 554 1.00 -4.43 -17.98
N LYS A 555 2.30 -4.75 -18.02
CA LYS A 555 3.28 -4.10 -18.91
C LYS A 555 2.83 -4.17 -20.36
N GLN A 556 2.50 -5.38 -20.84
CA GLN A 556 2.06 -5.61 -22.21
C GLN A 556 0.81 -4.81 -22.57
N ARG A 557 -0.13 -4.68 -21.62
CA ARG A 557 -1.39 -3.97 -21.83
C ARG A 557 -1.27 -2.45 -21.78
N LEU A 558 -0.42 -1.92 -20.89
CA LEU A 558 -0.34 -0.48 -20.63
C LEU A 558 0.58 0.28 -21.59
N VAL A 559 1.65 -0.35 -22.10
CA VAL A 559 2.59 0.28 -23.06
C VAL A 559 1.85 0.89 -24.28
N PRO A 560 1.01 0.16 -25.02
CA PRO A 560 0.29 0.73 -26.18
C PRO A 560 -0.71 1.82 -25.78
N GLN A 561 -1.42 1.67 -24.66
CA GLN A 561 -2.37 2.68 -24.20
C GLN A 561 -1.68 4.00 -23.81
N LEU A 562 -0.51 3.91 -23.18
CA LEU A 562 0.28 5.09 -22.87
C LEU A 562 0.80 5.77 -24.14
N ASN A 563 1.25 5.02 -25.14
CA ASN A 563 1.64 5.61 -26.42
C ASN A 563 0.50 6.38 -27.07
N SER A 564 -0.70 5.79 -27.14
CA SER A 564 -1.90 6.46 -27.67
C SER A 564 -2.30 7.71 -26.86
N TRP A 565 -2.23 7.63 -25.52
CA TRP A 565 -2.49 8.79 -24.65
C TRP A 565 -1.52 9.95 -24.94
N MET A 566 -0.23 9.63 -25.13
CA MET A 566 0.81 10.63 -25.38
C MET A 566 0.80 11.18 -26.81
N GLU A 567 0.26 10.44 -27.79
CA GLU A 567 0.10 10.92 -29.17
C GLU A 567 -1.09 11.87 -29.33
N ALA A 568 -2.09 11.75 -28.47
CA ALA A 568 -3.28 12.60 -28.49
C ALA A 568 -3.06 14.00 -27.86
N ARG A 569 -1.84 14.32 -27.40
CA ARG A 569 -1.53 15.50 -26.58
C ARG A 569 -0.40 16.35 -27.11
#